data_AF-A0A6N4E265-F1
#
_entry.id   AF-A0A6N4E265-F1
#
_cell.length_a   1.000
_cell.length_b   1.000
_cell.length_c   1.000
_cell.angle_alpha   90.00
_cell.angle_beta   90.00
_cell.angle_gamma   90.00
#
_symmetry.space_group_name_H-M   'P 1'
#
loop_
_entity.id
_entity.type
_entity.pdbx_description
1 polymer ?
#
loop_
_entity_poly.entity_id
_entity_poly.type
_entity_poly.pdbx_seq_one_letter_code
_entity_poly.pdbx_strand_id
1 'polypeptide(L)'
;MPRRLPFLLPLLLSTPLLAQGWSGTLQDGRRVEIDPASNRAIEQSARGGQPLWDGVHRTETGEVVIVRDGVAISHPPQSQTPLEQEPDSGRDRPLSACVELAVKSCGFHGACAGREPCQTARQLVRLEHEESWRNKGNRPEQSDLQCRDGLLEETRFPACDAASQLPRPTPCDQLVTHVCGIRQGCSQSSACSAARQLLEMELGERRANRDPQRPVEATTQCLEAVRDGGFFAQCRHY
;
A
#
# COMPACT_ATOMS: atom_id res chain seq x y z
N MET A 1 55.43 5.18 50.34
CA MET A 1 55.64 5.35 48.88
C MET A 1 54.33 5.04 48.15
N PRO A 2 53.57 6.05 47.69
CA PRO A 2 52.29 5.85 47.01
C PRO A 2 52.46 5.62 45.50
N ARG A 3 51.87 4.53 45.00
CA ARG A 3 51.80 4.12 43.59
C ARG A 3 50.80 5.03 42.86
N ARG A 4 51.27 5.80 41.87
CA ARG A 4 50.41 6.59 40.97
C ARG A 4 49.84 5.67 39.88
N LEU A 5 48.52 5.56 39.83
CA LEU A 5 47.78 4.91 38.74
C LEU A 5 47.57 5.93 37.61
N PRO A 6 47.86 5.61 36.33
CA PRO A 6 47.55 6.51 35.23
C PRO A 6 46.05 6.41 34.89
N PHE A 7 45.34 7.53 35.04
CA PHE A 7 43.98 7.71 34.54
C PHE A 7 44.05 7.85 33.01
N LEU A 8 43.74 6.78 32.30
CA LEU A 8 43.47 6.81 30.85
C LEU A 8 42.04 7.35 30.67
N LEU A 9 41.94 8.61 30.26
CA LEU A 9 40.71 9.25 29.81
C LEU A 9 40.29 8.62 28.46
N PRO A 10 39.13 7.97 28.32
CA PRO A 10 38.63 7.59 27.01
C PRO A 10 38.04 8.84 26.34
N LEU A 11 38.67 9.30 25.26
CA LEU A 11 38.05 10.26 24.33
C LEU A 11 36.84 9.58 23.68
N LEU A 12 35.64 9.96 24.11
CA LEU A 12 34.39 9.66 23.41
C LEU A 12 34.37 10.50 22.12
N LEU A 13 34.87 9.93 21.02
CA LEU A 13 34.59 10.46 19.69
C LEU A 13 33.08 10.33 19.44
N SER A 14 32.39 11.48 19.49
CA SER A 14 31.01 11.58 19.02
C SER A 14 31.01 11.44 17.50
N THR A 15 30.69 10.26 16.98
CA THR A 15 30.38 10.07 15.57
C THR A 15 29.06 10.79 15.27
N PRO A 16 29.02 11.77 14.34
CA PRO A 16 27.75 12.32 13.91
C PRO A 16 26.96 11.20 13.23
N LEU A 17 25.75 10.92 13.72
CA LEU A 17 24.76 10.15 12.99
C LEU A 17 24.43 10.94 11.72
N LEU A 18 25.09 10.62 10.61
CA LEU A 18 24.59 10.98 9.29
C LEU A 18 23.27 10.23 9.13
N ALA A 19 22.17 10.97 8.96
CA ALA A 19 20.92 10.39 8.49
C ALA A 19 21.26 9.65 7.19
N GLN A 20 21.09 8.33 7.18
CA GLN A 20 21.44 7.52 6.02
C GLN A 20 20.28 7.63 5.04
N GLY A 21 20.51 8.31 3.91
CA GLY A 21 19.56 8.35 2.81
C GLY A 21 19.39 6.98 2.18
N TRP A 22 18.18 6.65 1.71
CA TRP A 22 17.98 5.44 0.93
C TRP A 22 18.77 5.55 -0.38
N SER A 23 19.42 4.47 -0.82
CA SER A 23 20.04 4.42 -2.15
C SER A 23 19.80 3.08 -2.80
N GLY A 24 19.71 3.08 -4.13
CA GLY A 24 19.45 1.88 -4.92
C GLY A 24 19.80 2.06 -6.39
N THR A 25 19.78 0.96 -7.13
CA THR A 25 19.98 0.95 -8.59
C THR A 25 18.66 0.65 -9.28
N LEU A 26 18.31 1.44 -10.30
CA LEU A 26 17.13 1.22 -11.15
C LEU A 26 17.40 0.13 -12.19
N GLN A 27 16.35 -0.45 -12.77
CA GLN A 27 16.46 -1.49 -13.81
C GLN A 27 17.25 -1.05 -15.06
N ASP A 28 17.38 0.24 -15.30
CA ASP A 28 18.18 0.82 -16.40
C ASP A 28 19.65 1.07 -16.02
N GLY A 29 20.06 0.63 -14.81
CA GLY A 29 21.42 0.74 -14.29
C GLY A 29 21.75 2.08 -13.64
N ARG A 30 20.80 3.02 -13.58
CA ARG A 30 21.02 4.33 -12.94
C ARG A 30 20.99 4.20 -11.41
N ARG A 31 21.95 4.81 -10.73
CA ARG A 31 22.00 4.85 -9.26
C ARG A 31 21.22 6.06 -8.75
N VAL A 32 20.34 5.82 -7.79
CA VAL A 32 19.47 6.82 -7.18
C VAL A 32 19.73 6.86 -5.68
N GLU A 33 19.72 8.06 -5.13
CA GLU A 33 19.79 8.34 -3.70
C GLU A 33 18.63 9.25 -3.31
N ILE A 34 18.02 8.99 -2.16
CA ILE A 34 16.96 9.80 -1.59
C ILE A 34 17.55 10.50 -0.37
N ASP A 35 17.68 11.82 -0.46
CA ASP A 35 18.14 12.64 0.65
C ASP A 35 17.16 12.53 1.82
N PRO A 36 17.59 12.09 3.02
CA PRO A 36 16.69 11.77 4.11
C PRO A 36 16.13 13.01 4.83
N ALA A 37 16.69 14.20 4.57
CA ALA A 37 16.20 15.44 5.17
C ALA A 37 15.11 16.10 4.31
N SER A 38 15.16 15.90 2.99
CA SER A 38 14.29 16.56 2.02
C SER A 38 13.47 15.61 1.15
N ASN A 39 13.67 14.30 1.30
CA ASN A 39 13.16 13.23 0.44
C ASN A 39 13.44 13.45 -1.06
N ARG A 40 14.41 14.29 -1.40
CA ARG A 40 14.75 14.55 -2.81
C ARG A 40 15.37 13.31 -3.42
N ALA A 41 14.79 12.83 -4.50
CA ALA A 41 15.34 11.74 -5.28
C ALA A 41 16.36 12.29 -6.27
N ILE A 42 17.60 11.83 -6.16
CA ILE A 42 18.74 12.30 -6.92
C ILE A 42 19.35 11.12 -7.66
N GLU A 43 19.45 11.22 -8.98
CA GLU A 43 20.26 10.34 -9.80
C GLU A 43 21.74 10.71 -9.66
N GLN A 44 22.58 9.76 -9.27
CA GLN A 44 24.03 9.94 -9.22
C GLN A 44 24.64 9.77 -10.61
N SER A 45 25.18 10.86 -11.17
CA SER A 45 25.94 10.84 -12.43
C SER A 45 27.40 11.24 -12.21
N ALA A 46 28.27 10.93 -13.18
CA ALA A 46 29.68 11.34 -13.16
C ALA A 46 29.90 12.87 -13.17
N ARG A 47 28.86 13.67 -13.47
CA ARG A 47 28.90 15.14 -13.46
C ARG A 47 28.22 15.77 -12.24
N GLY A 48 27.84 14.96 -11.24
CA GLY A 48 27.09 15.37 -10.06
C GLY A 48 25.67 14.79 -10.01
N GLY A 49 24.98 15.02 -8.89
CA GLY A 49 23.61 14.56 -8.67
C GLY A 49 22.60 15.41 -9.44
N GLN A 50 21.74 14.76 -10.24
CA GLN A 50 20.62 15.43 -10.91
C GLN A 50 19.28 14.95 -10.33
N PRO A 51 18.24 15.79 -10.29
CA PRO A 51 16.92 15.34 -9.85
C PRO A 51 16.43 14.15 -10.66
N LEU A 52 15.90 13.13 -9.99
CA LEU A 52 15.23 12.02 -10.65
C LEU A 52 13.88 12.51 -11.17
N TRP A 53 13.58 12.22 -12.44
CA TRP A 53 12.31 12.58 -13.06
C TRP A 53 11.12 11.90 -12.39
N ASP A 54 9.99 12.59 -12.40
CA ASP A 54 8.74 12.09 -11.85
C ASP A 54 8.29 10.78 -12.54
N GLY A 55 7.74 9.87 -11.75
CA GLY A 55 7.27 8.59 -12.24
C GLY A 55 7.49 7.44 -11.26
N VAL A 56 7.14 6.24 -11.74
CA VAL A 56 7.31 4.98 -11.03
C VAL A 56 8.59 4.31 -11.54
N HIS A 57 9.56 4.15 -10.66
CA HIS A 57 10.86 3.56 -10.96
C HIS A 57 10.98 2.21 -10.26
N ARG A 58 11.34 1.17 -11.01
CA ARG A 58 11.63 -0.15 -10.44
C ARG A 58 13.14 -0.28 -10.22
N THR A 59 13.51 -0.78 -9.05
CA THR A 59 14.89 -1.13 -8.73
C THR A 59 15.27 -2.46 -9.37
N GLU A 60 16.57 -2.74 -9.46
CA GLU A 60 17.08 -4.05 -9.88
C GLU A 60 16.58 -5.18 -8.96
N THR A 61 16.31 -4.89 -7.68
CA THR A 61 15.75 -5.82 -6.69
C THR A 61 14.22 -6.01 -6.83
N GLY A 62 13.57 -5.31 -7.77
CA GLY A 62 12.12 -5.39 -8.02
C GLY A 62 11.27 -4.50 -7.12
N GLU A 63 11.89 -3.72 -6.24
CA GLU A 63 11.22 -2.74 -5.39
C GLU A 63 10.79 -1.51 -6.19
N VAL A 64 9.85 -0.72 -5.65
CA VAL A 64 9.26 0.43 -6.35
C VAL A 64 9.59 1.72 -5.60
N VAL A 65 10.15 2.68 -6.34
CA VAL A 65 10.35 4.06 -5.91
C VAL A 65 9.42 4.96 -6.72
N ILE A 66 8.64 5.79 -6.06
CA ILE A 66 7.72 6.74 -6.72
C ILE A 66 8.21 8.16 -6.46
N VAL A 67 8.48 8.90 -7.54
CA VAL A 67 8.98 10.29 -7.48
C VAL A 67 7.92 11.24 -8.04
N ARG A 68 7.67 12.34 -7.33
CA ARG A 68 6.80 13.45 -7.75
C ARG A 68 7.40 14.79 -7.35
N ASP A 69 7.45 15.74 -8.27
CA ASP A 69 8.14 17.02 -8.15
C ASP A 69 9.62 16.87 -7.69
N GLY A 70 10.27 15.79 -8.10
CA GLY A 70 11.65 15.45 -7.70
C GLY A 70 11.82 14.95 -6.25
N VAL A 71 10.71 14.60 -5.58
CA VAL A 71 10.67 14.07 -4.20
C VAL A 71 10.12 12.64 -4.21
N ALA A 72 10.76 11.74 -3.46
CA ALA A 72 10.28 10.38 -3.27
C ALA A 72 9.11 10.35 -2.28
N ILE A 73 7.94 9.92 -2.76
CA ILE A 73 6.72 9.78 -1.96
C ILE A 73 6.48 8.34 -1.49
N SER A 74 7.25 7.39 -2.02
CA SER A 74 7.32 6.00 -1.57
C SER A 74 8.67 5.41 -1.95
N HIS A 75 9.36 4.79 -0.99
CA HIS A 75 10.60 4.05 -1.22
C HIS A 75 10.74 2.92 -0.20
N PRO A 76 11.53 1.88 -0.49
CA PRO A 76 11.74 0.77 0.43
C PRO A 76 12.34 1.24 1.76
N PRO A 77 12.00 0.60 2.89
CA PRO A 77 12.74 0.80 4.12
C PRO A 77 14.18 0.30 3.93
N GLN A 78 15.16 1.07 4.41
CA GLN A 78 16.58 0.65 4.38
C GLN A 78 16.73 -0.69 5.10
N SER A 79 16.88 -1.77 4.34
CA SER A 79 16.99 -3.11 4.89
C SER A 79 18.46 -3.45 5.11
N GLN A 80 18.82 -3.55 6.39
CA GLN A 80 20.10 -4.07 6.85
C GLN A 80 20.22 -5.54 6.43
N THR A 81 21.29 -5.86 5.72
CA THR A 81 21.92 -7.17 5.46
C THR A 81 21.00 -8.37 5.10
N PRO A 82 21.17 -9.00 3.92
CA PRO A 82 20.39 -10.16 3.51
C PRO A 82 20.62 -11.37 4.43
N LEU A 83 19.56 -11.86 5.06
CA LEU A 83 19.50 -13.27 5.46
C LEU A 83 18.84 -14.01 4.30
N GLU A 84 19.54 -15.01 3.76
CA GLU A 84 19.05 -15.98 2.78
C GLU A 84 17.58 -16.35 3.05
N GLN A 85 16.70 -15.81 2.22
CA GLN A 85 15.33 -16.30 2.11
C GLN A 85 15.31 -17.32 0.98
N GLU A 86 15.01 -18.55 1.36
CA GLU A 86 14.68 -19.66 0.47
C GLU A 86 13.72 -19.23 -0.65
N PRO A 87 13.77 -19.88 -1.82
CA PRO A 87 13.02 -19.44 -3.00
C PRO A 87 11.52 -19.50 -2.74
N ASP A 88 10.92 -18.32 -2.56
CA ASP A 88 9.48 -18.06 -2.62
C ASP A 88 8.97 -18.39 -4.03
N SER A 89 8.60 -19.65 -4.21
CA SER A 89 7.95 -20.19 -5.40
C SER A 89 6.42 -20.01 -5.34
N GLY A 90 5.91 -19.06 -4.54
CA GLY A 90 4.47 -18.88 -4.30
C GLY A 90 3.79 -17.79 -5.12
N ARG A 91 4.51 -16.96 -5.87
CA ARG A 91 3.95 -15.68 -6.38
C ARG A 91 3.19 -15.70 -7.70
N ASP A 92 3.07 -16.83 -8.39
CA ASP A 92 2.28 -16.95 -9.64
C ASP A 92 1.32 -18.16 -9.65
N ARG A 93 0.71 -18.48 -8.50
CA ARG A 93 -0.41 -19.44 -8.48
C ARG A 93 -1.73 -18.66 -8.58
N PRO A 94 -2.56 -18.86 -9.63
CA PRO A 94 -3.88 -18.26 -9.71
C PRO A 94 -4.67 -18.58 -8.43
N LEU A 95 -5.34 -17.58 -7.85
CA LEU A 95 -6.27 -17.81 -6.75
C LEU A 95 -7.31 -18.85 -7.20
N SER A 96 -7.66 -19.78 -6.32
CA SER A 96 -8.71 -20.76 -6.67
C SER A 96 -10.04 -20.05 -6.84
N ALA A 97 -10.90 -20.57 -7.71
CA ALA A 97 -12.20 -19.96 -7.98
C ALA A 97 -13.05 -19.83 -6.71
N CYS A 98 -12.87 -20.73 -5.74
CA CYS A 98 -13.55 -20.67 -4.45
C CYS A 98 -13.06 -19.51 -3.58
N VAL A 99 -11.76 -19.21 -3.60
CA VAL A 99 -11.22 -18.03 -2.90
C VAL A 99 -11.74 -16.75 -3.55
N GLU A 100 -11.81 -16.69 -4.88
CA GLU A 100 -12.35 -15.54 -5.60
C GLU A 100 -13.84 -15.32 -5.28
N LEU A 101 -14.65 -16.40 -5.29
CA LEU A 101 -16.07 -16.35 -4.93
C LEU A 101 -16.30 -15.89 -3.49
N ALA A 102 -15.45 -16.36 -2.57
CA ALA A 102 -15.47 -15.93 -1.18
C ALA A 102 -15.10 -14.45 -1.06
N VAL A 103 -14.08 -13.96 -1.76
CA VAL A 103 -13.73 -12.52 -1.76
C VAL A 103 -14.89 -11.68 -2.30
N LYS A 104 -15.53 -12.11 -3.41
CA LYS A 104 -16.73 -11.47 -3.97
C LYS A 104 -17.86 -11.37 -2.94
N SER A 105 -18.26 -12.49 -2.35
CA SER A 105 -19.47 -12.59 -1.53
C SER A 105 -19.28 -12.15 -0.06
N CYS A 106 -18.07 -12.30 0.47
CA CYS A 106 -17.73 -11.98 1.85
C CYS A 106 -17.06 -10.62 2.01
N GLY A 107 -16.44 -10.09 0.96
CA GLY A 107 -15.52 -8.95 1.03
C GLY A 107 -14.17 -9.35 1.63
N PHE A 108 -13.15 -8.51 1.45
CA PHE A 108 -11.75 -8.78 1.79
C PHE A 108 -11.47 -9.16 3.27
N HIS A 109 -12.41 -8.90 4.19
CA HIS A 109 -12.30 -9.24 5.62
C HIS A 109 -13.54 -9.96 6.19
N GLY A 110 -14.40 -10.52 5.33
CA GLY A 110 -15.65 -11.11 5.81
C GLY A 110 -16.64 -10.07 6.33
N ALA A 111 -16.63 -8.86 5.77
CA ALA A 111 -17.57 -7.79 6.12
C ALA A 111 -19.03 -8.21 5.90
N CYS A 112 -19.28 -9.19 5.02
CA CYS A 112 -20.58 -9.82 4.81
C CYS A 112 -20.69 -11.23 5.41
N ALA A 113 -19.85 -11.60 6.39
CA ALA A 113 -19.78 -12.97 6.96
C ALA A 113 -21.10 -13.48 7.54
N GLY A 114 -21.98 -12.59 7.99
CA GLY A 114 -23.31 -12.94 8.50
C GLY A 114 -24.35 -13.23 7.41
N ARG A 115 -24.04 -12.97 6.13
CA ARG A 115 -24.99 -13.15 5.02
C ARG A 115 -24.89 -14.54 4.41
N GLU A 116 -26.03 -15.08 4.00
CA GLU A 116 -26.13 -16.41 3.38
C GLU A 116 -25.18 -16.60 2.18
N PRO A 117 -25.01 -15.65 1.25
CA PRO A 117 -24.06 -15.79 0.14
C PRO A 117 -22.62 -16.02 0.58
N CYS A 118 -22.16 -15.28 1.59
CA CYS A 118 -20.81 -15.46 2.13
C CYS A 118 -20.67 -16.80 2.86
N GLN A 119 -21.67 -17.20 3.64
CA GLN A 119 -21.64 -18.49 4.36
C GLN A 119 -21.56 -19.67 3.38
N THR A 120 -22.34 -19.60 2.31
CA THR A 120 -22.34 -20.59 1.23
C THR A 120 -20.99 -20.60 0.49
N ALA A 121 -20.43 -19.44 0.16
CA ALA A 121 -19.11 -19.35 -0.46
C ALA A 121 -18.00 -19.95 0.43
N ARG A 122 -18.03 -19.69 1.74
CA ARG A 122 -17.08 -20.28 2.70
C ARG A 122 -17.25 -21.79 2.87
N GLN A 123 -18.47 -22.30 2.72
CA GLN A 123 -18.72 -23.75 2.69
C GLN A 123 -18.05 -24.39 1.46
N LEU A 124 -18.14 -23.77 0.29
CA LEU A 124 -17.48 -24.25 -0.93
C LEU A 124 -15.95 -24.24 -0.82
N VAL A 125 -15.34 -23.21 -0.20
CA VAL A 125 -13.89 -23.19 0.09
C VAL A 125 -13.49 -24.38 0.98
N ARG A 126 -14.32 -24.72 1.99
CA ARG A 126 -14.03 -25.86 2.87
C ARG A 126 -14.09 -27.19 2.10
N LEU A 127 -15.11 -27.36 1.26
CA LEU A 127 -15.25 -28.53 0.41
C LEU A 127 -14.07 -28.67 -0.56
N GLU A 128 -13.62 -27.56 -1.16
CA GLU A 128 -12.43 -27.51 -2.03
C GLU A 128 -11.17 -27.98 -1.31
N HIS A 129 -10.99 -27.51 -0.08
CA HIS A 129 -9.87 -27.92 0.75
C HIS A 129 -9.92 -29.42 1.05
N GLU A 130 -11.09 -29.95 1.44
CA GLU A 130 -11.30 -31.37 1.71
C GLU A 130 -11.11 -32.27 0.46
N GLU A 131 -11.55 -31.83 -0.71
CA GLU A 131 -11.31 -32.50 -1.99
C GLU A 131 -9.81 -32.52 -2.34
N SER A 132 -9.13 -31.40 -2.20
CA SER A 132 -7.68 -31.29 -2.40
C SER A 132 -6.91 -32.24 -1.46
N TRP A 133 -7.29 -32.32 -0.19
CA TRP A 133 -6.71 -33.28 0.76
C TRP A 133 -6.92 -34.74 0.32
N ARG A 134 -8.14 -35.10 -0.10
CA ARG A 134 -8.44 -36.46 -0.60
C ARG A 134 -7.67 -36.78 -1.89
N ASN A 135 -7.44 -35.77 -2.72
CA ASN A 135 -6.73 -35.90 -4.00
C ASN A 135 -5.22 -35.63 -3.88
N LYS A 136 -4.64 -35.66 -2.66
CA LYS A 136 -3.20 -35.46 -2.40
C LYS A 136 -2.63 -34.16 -3.00
N GLY A 137 -3.41 -33.08 -3.01
CA GLY A 137 -3.01 -31.77 -3.53
C GLY A 137 -3.25 -31.57 -5.02
N ASN A 138 -3.84 -32.54 -5.73
CA ASN A 138 -4.33 -32.33 -7.08
C ASN A 138 -5.55 -31.38 -7.07
N ARG A 139 -5.74 -30.65 -8.18
CA ARG A 139 -6.81 -29.65 -8.29
C ARG A 139 -8.18 -30.31 -8.09
N PRO A 140 -9.00 -29.82 -7.16
CA PRO A 140 -10.34 -30.34 -6.94
C PRO A 140 -11.22 -29.99 -8.15
N GLU A 141 -11.74 -30.98 -8.85
CA GLU A 141 -12.47 -30.76 -10.11
C GLU A 141 -13.92 -30.35 -9.87
N GLN A 142 -14.57 -30.87 -8.82
CA GLN A 142 -16.00 -30.66 -8.61
C GLN A 142 -16.29 -29.35 -7.87
N SER A 143 -15.58 -29.08 -6.77
CA SER A 143 -15.77 -27.84 -6.01
C SER A 143 -15.28 -26.61 -6.77
N ASP A 144 -14.18 -26.70 -7.55
CA ASP A 144 -13.69 -25.59 -8.38
C ASP A 144 -14.73 -25.18 -9.43
N LEU A 145 -15.38 -26.14 -10.09
CA LEU A 145 -16.46 -25.86 -11.04
C LEU A 145 -17.65 -25.17 -10.37
N GLN A 146 -18.09 -25.66 -9.21
CA GLN A 146 -19.19 -25.03 -8.46
C GLN A 146 -18.87 -23.59 -8.05
N CYS A 147 -17.61 -23.31 -7.71
CA CYS A 147 -17.17 -21.96 -7.38
C CYS A 147 -17.12 -21.06 -8.61
N ARG A 148 -16.69 -21.58 -9.77
CA ARG A 148 -16.71 -20.83 -11.04
C ARG A 148 -18.14 -20.51 -11.48
N ASP A 149 -19.07 -21.46 -11.33
CA ASP A 149 -20.49 -21.24 -11.60
C ASP A 149 -21.05 -20.17 -10.66
N GLY A 150 -20.68 -20.23 -9.37
CA GLY A 150 -21.07 -19.22 -8.38
C GLY A 150 -20.57 -17.81 -8.70
N LEU A 151 -19.40 -17.67 -9.32
CA LEU A 151 -18.88 -16.36 -9.74
C LEU A 151 -19.76 -15.69 -10.80
N LEU A 152 -20.46 -16.48 -11.61
CA LEU A 152 -21.35 -16.01 -12.67
C LEU A 152 -22.79 -15.74 -12.16
N GLU A 153 -23.17 -16.31 -11.03
CA GLU A 153 -24.54 -16.23 -10.49
C GLU A 153 -24.70 -15.06 -9.49
N GLU A 154 -24.93 -13.85 -10.02
CA GLU A 154 -25.04 -12.61 -9.24
C GLU A 154 -26.18 -12.61 -8.20
N THR A 155 -27.24 -13.39 -8.43
CA THR A 155 -28.39 -13.43 -7.51
C THR A 155 -28.08 -14.23 -6.25
N ARG A 156 -27.30 -15.30 -6.39
CA ARG A 156 -26.95 -16.23 -5.31
C ARG A 156 -25.65 -15.81 -4.61
N PHE A 157 -24.74 -15.20 -5.35
CA PHE A 157 -23.46 -14.69 -4.86
C PHE A 157 -23.25 -13.22 -5.25
N PRO A 158 -24.08 -12.31 -4.70
CA PRO A 158 -23.88 -10.89 -4.91
C PRO A 158 -22.56 -10.44 -4.28
N ALA A 159 -21.93 -9.43 -4.88
CA ALA A 159 -20.77 -8.78 -4.30
C ALA A 159 -21.11 -8.20 -2.91
N CYS A 160 -20.16 -8.30 -1.98
CA CYS A 160 -20.31 -7.72 -0.66
C CYS A 160 -20.37 -6.20 -0.75
N ASP A 161 -21.53 -5.64 -0.41
CA ASP A 161 -21.79 -4.20 -0.41
C ASP A 161 -21.34 -3.50 0.89
N ALA A 162 -20.68 -4.19 1.83
CA ALA A 162 -20.32 -3.63 3.13
C ALA A 162 -19.32 -2.45 3.04
N ALA A 163 -18.65 -2.27 1.89
CA ALA A 163 -17.90 -1.04 1.58
C ALA A 163 -18.80 0.22 1.59
N SER A 164 -20.13 0.06 1.51
CA SER A 164 -21.14 1.12 1.62
C SER A 164 -21.40 1.57 3.06
N GLN A 165 -20.82 0.92 4.07
CA GLN A 165 -21.06 1.19 5.50
C GLN A 165 -19.80 1.58 6.28
N LEU A 166 -18.75 2.10 5.62
CA LEU A 166 -17.77 2.94 6.32
C LEU A 166 -18.49 4.25 6.75
N PRO A 167 -18.25 4.79 7.95
CA PRO A 167 -18.81 6.08 8.36
C PRO A 167 -18.33 7.15 7.39
N ARG A 168 -19.19 7.50 6.44
CA ARG A 168 -19.02 8.67 5.59
C ARG A 168 -19.44 9.91 6.36
N PRO A 169 -18.68 11.01 6.24
CA PRO A 169 -17.51 11.17 5.37
C PRO A 169 -16.17 10.94 6.12
N THR A 170 -15.25 10.17 5.52
CA THR A 170 -13.85 10.04 6.00
C THR A 170 -13.11 11.38 5.83
N PRO A 171 -11.94 11.58 6.45
CA PRO A 171 -11.13 12.77 6.20
C PRO A 171 -10.79 13.01 4.73
N CYS A 172 -10.59 11.95 3.94
CA CYS A 172 -10.35 12.08 2.50
C CYS A 172 -11.62 12.43 1.72
N ASP A 173 -12.80 11.92 2.11
CA ASP A 173 -14.09 12.36 1.52
C ASP A 173 -14.32 13.86 1.75
N GLN A 174 -13.99 14.34 2.96
CA GLN A 174 -14.10 15.75 3.33
C GLN A 174 -13.13 16.61 2.53
N LEU A 175 -11.88 16.16 2.37
CA LEU A 175 -10.88 16.83 1.54
C LEU A 175 -11.33 16.95 0.08
N VAL A 176 -11.82 15.86 -0.52
CA VAL A 176 -12.34 15.90 -1.91
C VAL A 176 -13.49 16.89 -2.03
N THR A 177 -14.43 16.88 -1.08
CA THR A 177 -15.55 17.84 -1.07
C THR A 177 -15.05 19.28 -0.94
N HIS A 178 -14.06 19.51 -0.09
CA HIS A 178 -13.45 20.83 0.14
C HIS A 178 -12.76 21.37 -1.11
N VAL A 179 -11.95 20.54 -1.77
CA VAL A 179 -11.04 20.95 -2.86
C VAL A 179 -11.70 20.89 -4.24
N CYS A 180 -12.55 19.88 -4.48
CA CYS A 180 -13.26 19.75 -5.76
C CYS A 180 -14.57 20.55 -5.80
N GLY A 181 -15.12 20.89 -4.64
CA GLY A 181 -16.45 21.46 -4.47
C GLY A 181 -17.56 20.42 -4.54
N ILE A 182 -18.68 20.68 -3.87
CA ILE A 182 -19.82 19.76 -3.78
C ILE A 182 -20.38 19.43 -5.18
N ARG A 183 -20.43 20.40 -6.12
CA ARG A 183 -20.84 20.15 -7.52
C ARG A 183 -19.66 20.02 -8.49
N GLN A 184 -18.46 19.68 -7.99
CA GLN A 184 -17.29 19.41 -8.81
C GLN A 184 -16.81 20.62 -9.66
N GLY A 185 -17.09 21.85 -9.19
CA GLY A 185 -16.73 23.10 -9.86
C GLY A 185 -15.22 23.29 -10.06
N CYS A 186 -14.39 22.61 -9.25
CA CYS A 186 -12.93 22.63 -9.35
C CYS A 186 -12.34 21.29 -9.83
N SER A 187 -13.13 20.44 -10.49
CA SER A 187 -12.76 19.07 -10.91
C SER A 187 -11.52 18.95 -11.79
N GLN A 188 -11.18 20.02 -12.53
CA GLN A 188 -10.03 20.09 -13.44
C GLN A 188 -8.77 20.62 -12.75
N SER A 189 -8.85 21.03 -11.48
CA SER A 189 -7.69 21.54 -10.75
C SER A 189 -6.75 20.41 -10.36
N SER A 190 -5.45 20.70 -10.35
CA SER A 190 -4.41 19.79 -9.84
C SER A 190 -4.63 19.42 -8.37
N ALA A 191 -5.16 20.36 -7.58
CA ALA A 191 -5.52 20.10 -6.19
C ALA A 191 -6.64 19.06 -6.05
N CYS A 192 -7.69 19.15 -6.90
CA CYS A 192 -8.79 18.19 -6.88
C CYS A 192 -8.35 16.80 -7.37
N SER A 193 -7.51 16.71 -8.40
CA SER A 193 -6.97 15.41 -8.85
C SER A 193 -6.12 14.76 -7.75
N ALA A 194 -5.27 15.52 -7.07
CA ALA A 194 -4.49 15.04 -5.93
C ALA A 194 -5.38 14.60 -4.74
N ALA A 195 -6.45 15.34 -4.43
CA ALA A 195 -7.38 14.98 -3.37
C ALA A 195 -8.12 13.65 -3.69
N ARG A 196 -8.52 13.44 -4.95
CA ARG A 196 -9.12 12.17 -5.40
C ARG A 196 -8.12 11.01 -5.34
N GLN A 197 -6.86 11.26 -5.68
CA GLN A 197 -5.81 10.26 -5.57
C GLN A 197 -5.58 9.83 -4.11
N LEU A 198 -5.58 10.77 -3.17
CA LEU A 198 -5.50 10.47 -1.73
C LEU A 198 -6.69 9.63 -1.25
N LEU A 199 -7.90 9.94 -1.72
CA LEU A 199 -9.08 9.11 -1.44
C LEU A 199 -8.95 7.69 -2.03
N GLU A 200 -8.43 7.55 -3.24
CA GLU A 200 -8.18 6.23 -3.84
C GLU A 200 -7.16 5.42 -3.04
N MET A 201 -6.08 6.06 -2.57
CA MET A 201 -5.08 5.43 -1.70
C MET A 201 -5.70 5.03 -0.36
N GLU A 202 -6.51 5.89 0.28
CA GLU A 202 -7.22 5.53 1.52
C GLU A 202 -8.12 4.30 1.31
N LEU A 203 -8.85 4.24 0.20
CA LEU A 203 -9.69 3.08 -0.13
C LEU A 203 -8.83 1.83 -0.38
N GLY A 204 -7.68 1.96 -1.02
CA GLY A 204 -6.72 0.87 -1.22
C GLY A 204 -6.15 0.34 0.09
N GLU A 205 -5.67 1.23 0.95
CA GLU A 205 -5.11 0.90 2.25
C GLU A 205 -6.15 0.29 3.19
N ARG A 206 -7.37 0.83 3.23
CA ARG A 206 -8.47 0.24 4.02
C ARG A 206 -8.86 -1.15 3.52
N ARG A 207 -8.77 -1.42 2.21
CA ARG A 207 -8.98 -2.78 1.67
C ARG A 207 -7.86 -3.73 2.12
N ALA A 208 -6.62 -3.26 2.12
CA ALA A 208 -5.45 -4.05 2.54
C ALA A 208 -5.38 -4.25 4.07
N ASN A 209 -5.93 -3.33 4.86
CA ASN A 209 -5.88 -3.35 6.32
C ASN A 209 -6.96 -4.28 6.92
N ARG A 210 -6.56 -5.13 7.86
CA ARG A 210 -7.44 -6.10 8.54
C ARG A 210 -8.35 -5.48 9.60
N ASP A 211 -8.03 -4.27 10.08
CA ASP A 211 -8.81 -3.54 11.08
C ASP A 211 -9.53 -2.32 10.46
N PRO A 212 -10.87 -2.31 10.36
CA PRO A 212 -11.64 -1.21 9.79
C PRO A 212 -11.59 0.10 10.58
N GLN A 213 -11.26 0.05 11.88
CA GLN A 213 -11.27 1.21 12.78
C GLN A 213 -9.90 1.86 12.92
N ARG A 214 -8.83 1.16 12.50
CA ARG A 214 -7.48 1.71 12.55
C ARG A 214 -7.29 2.73 11.42
N PRO A 215 -6.90 3.99 11.72
CA PRO A 215 -6.60 4.98 10.70
C PRO A 215 -5.42 4.49 9.86
N VAL A 216 -5.59 4.59 8.54
CA VAL A 216 -4.55 4.23 7.56
C VAL A 216 -3.71 5.46 7.23
N GLU A 217 -2.58 5.27 6.56
CA GLU A 217 -1.60 6.34 6.31
C GLU A 217 -2.22 7.48 5.48
N ALA A 218 -2.92 7.13 4.41
CA ALA A 218 -3.63 8.07 3.56
C ALA A 218 -4.70 8.87 4.33
N THR A 219 -5.35 8.30 5.35
CA THR A 219 -6.28 9.04 6.21
C THR A 219 -5.57 10.19 6.94
N THR A 220 -4.33 9.96 7.37
CA THR A 220 -3.51 10.97 8.06
C THR A 220 -3.06 12.05 7.08
N GLN A 221 -2.61 11.65 5.89
CA GLN A 221 -2.23 12.58 4.81
C GLN A 221 -3.39 13.50 4.40
N CYS A 222 -4.63 12.98 4.36
CA CYS A 222 -5.81 13.81 4.09
C CYS A 222 -6.08 14.84 5.19
N LEU A 223 -5.88 14.48 6.47
CA LEU A 223 -6.04 15.43 7.58
C LEU A 223 -4.97 16.53 7.54
N GLU A 224 -3.75 16.20 7.16
CA GLU A 224 -2.65 17.16 6.97
C GLU A 224 -2.93 18.09 5.80
N ALA A 225 -3.39 17.54 4.67
CA ALA A 225 -3.80 18.30 3.49
C ALA A 225 -4.90 19.35 3.80
N VAL A 226 -5.88 19.01 4.64
CA VAL A 226 -6.92 19.97 5.07
C VAL A 226 -6.32 21.11 5.92
N ARG A 227 -5.26 20.86 6.68
CA ARG A 227 -4.60 21.86 7.54
C ARG A 227 -3.65 22.75 6.75
N ASP A 228 -2.97 22.21 5.75
CA ASP A 228 -2.08 22.95 4.86
C ASP A 228 -2.87 23.51 3.66
N GLY A 229 -3.69 24.55 3.92
CA GLY A 229 -4.63 25.15 2.98
C GLY A 229 -4.01 25.89 1.78
N GLY A 230 -2.71 25.72 1.51
CA GLY A 230 -2.03 26.29 0.34
C GLY A 230 -2.41 25.54 -0.94
N PHE A 231 -1.92 24.31 -1.10
CA PHE A 231 -2.17 23.51 -2.29
C PHE A 231 -3.61 22.96 -2.32
N PHE A 232 -4.13 22.49 -1.19
CA PHE A 232 -5.49 21.96 -1.05
C PHE A 232 -6.49 23.05 -0.64
N ALA A 233 -6.42 24.20 -1.30
CA ALA A 233 -7.33 25.31 -1.03
C ALA A 233 -8.80 24.94 -1.36
N GLN A 234 -9.73 25.54 -0.62
CA GLN A 234 -11.16 25.34 -0.82
C GLN A 234 -11.59 25.75 -2.24
N CYS A 235 -12.42 24.93 -2.87
CA CYS A 235 -13.09 25.30 -4.11
C CYS A 235 -14.05 26.47 -3.89
N ARG A 236 -13.80 27.58 -4.59
CA ARG A 236 -14.66 28.79 -4.54
C ARG A 236 -15.81 28.77 -5.57
N HIS A 237 -15.92 27.69 -6.35
CA HIS A 237 -16.96 27.49 -7.36
C HIS A 237 -17.94 26.43 -6.88
N TYR A 238 -19.18 26.85 -6.58
CA TYR A 238 -20.23 25.99 -6.03
C TYR A 238 -20.74 24.97 -7.03
#